data_AF-I2GJJ9-F1
#
_entry.id   AF-I2GJJ9-F1
#
_cell.length_a   1.000
_cell.length_b   1.000
_cell.length_c   1.000
_cell.angle_alpha   90.00
_cell.angle_beta   90.00
_cell.angle_gamma   90.00
#
_symmetry.space_group_name_H-M   'P 1'
#
loop_
_entity.id
_entity.type
_entity.pdbx_description
1 polymer ?
#
loop_
_entity_poly.entity_id
_entity_poly.type
_entity_poly.pdbx_seq_one_letter_code
_entity_poly.pdbx_strand_id
1 'polypeptide(L)'
;MQPYIAIHYNGVRPTFAYMASPEAAKTYLSQLLINHQANTNDLLTIVRAIDDQIIYFGRRNNTIDKLSPEAPEPSFSFARLWRSILKSIAQ
;
A
#
# COMPACT_ATOMS: atom_id res chain seq x y z
N MET A 1 7.23 -8.85 -17.62
CA MET A 1 7.30 -7.49 -17.01
C MET A 1 6.81 -7.58 -15.57
N GLN A 2 7.18 -6.64 -14.70
CA GLN A 2 6.76 -6.59 -13.29
C GLN A 2 5.74 -5.46 -13.12
N PRO A 3 4.43 -5.72 -13.30
CA PRO A 3 3.42 -4.67 -13.39
C PRO A 3 2.96 -4.15 -12.02
N TYR A 4 3.50 -4.65 -10.91
CA TYR A 4 3.13 -4.21 -9.56
C TYR A 4 4.31 -3.61 -8.83
N ILE A 5 4.04 -2.58 -8.02
CA ILE A 5 5.04 -1.90 -7.19
C ILE A 5 4.54 -1.96 -5.75
N ALA A 6 5.27 -2.66 -4.89
CA ALA A 6 5.10 -2.58 -3.45
C ALA A 6 5.92 -1.40 -2.93
N ILE A 7 5.27 -0.53 -2.16
CA ILE A 7 5.82 0.72 -1.65
C ILE A 7 5.75 0.68 -0.12
N HIS A 8 6.90 0.90 0.51
CA HIS A 8 7.00 1.11 1.96
C HIS A 8 7.58 2.49 2.22
N TYR A 9 6.89 3.29 3.03
CA TYR A 9 7.34 4.61 3.44
C TYR A 9 7.29 4.74 4.96
N ASN A 10 8.47 4.92 5.56
CA ASN A 10 8.67 5.02 7.00
C ASN A 10 8.69 6.46 7.54
N GLY A 11 8.20 7.43 6.76
CA GLY A 11 8.26 8.85 7.13
C GLY A 11 9.54 9.58 6.72
N VAL A 12 10.58 8.87 6.27
CA VAL A 12 11.84 9.48 5.79
C VAL A 12 11.98 9.33 4.28
N ARG A 13 11.98 8.10 3.77
CA ARG A 13 12.15 7.83 2.33
C ARG A 13 11.32 6.62 1.89
N PRO A 14 10.75 6.65 0.68
CA PRO A 14 10.04 5.50 0.15
C PRO A 14 11.02 4.44 -0.37
N THR A 15 10.68 3.18 -0.16
CA THR A 15 11.31 2.00 -0.77
C THR A 15 10.34 1.40 -1.76
N PHE A 16 10.83 1.05 -2.95
CA PHE A 16 10.04 0.52 -4.05
C PHE A 16 10.54 -0.88 -4.41
N ALA A 17 9.63 -1.86 -4.48
CA ALA A 17 9.93 -3.22 -4.90
C ALA A 17 8.97 -3.63 -6.02
N TYR A 18 9.53 -4.04 -7.16
CA TYR A 18 8.76 -4.38 -8.36
C TYR A 18 8.44 -5.88 -8.39
N MET A 19 7.19 -6.21 -8.68
CA MET A 19 6.61 -7.54 -8.50
C MET A 19 5.81 -7.98 -9.72
N ALA A 20 5.79 -9.29 -9.95
CA ALA A 20 5.08 -9.90 -11.08
C ALA A 20 3.57 -10.03 -10.84
N SER A 21 3.13 -10.09 -9.57
CA SER A 21 1.73 -10.28 -9.19
C SER A 21 1.37 -9.47 -7.93
N PRO A 22 0.08 -9.18 -7.69
CA PRO A 22 -0.35 -8.49 -6.47
C PRO A 22 -0.15 -9.36 -5.22
N GLU A 23 -0.22 -10.69 -5.33
CA GLU A 23 0.07 -11.62 -4.22
C GLU A 23 1.54 -11.57 -3.81
N ALA A 24 2.45 -11.46 -4.77
CA ALA A 24 3.88 -11.29 -4.49
C ALA A 24 4.14 -9.96 -3.78
N ALA A 25 3.48 -8.88 -4.19
CA ALA A 25 3.56 -7.58 -3.52
C ALA A 25 2.99 -7.61 -2.10
N LYS A 26 1.84 -8.25 -1.88
CA LYS A 26 1.24 -8.50 -0.57
C LYS A 26 2.18 -9.30 0.35
N THR A 27 2.73 -10.40 -0.17
CA THR A 27 3.71 -11.25 0.55
C THR A 27 4.94 -10.45 0.95
N TYR A 28 5.49 -9.63 0.05
CA TYR A 28 6.65 -8.79 0.33
C TYR A 28 6.37 -7.81 1.48
N LEU A 29 5.26 -7.07 1.43
CA LEU A 29 4.90 -6.12 2.50
C LEU A 29 4.62 -6.85 3.84
N SER A 30 4.00 -8.02 3.80
CA SER A 30 3.81 -8.85 4.99
C SER A 30 5.13 -9.30 5.60
N GLN A 31 6.10 -9.70 4.78
CA GLN A 31 7.44 -10.05 5.24
C GLN A 31 8.16 -8.85 5.88
N LEU A 32 7.98 -7.64 5.37
CA LEU A 32 8.53 -6.44 6.03
C LEU A 32 7.97 -6.25 7.44
N LEU A 33 6.66 -6.50 7.65
CA LEU A 33 6.06 -6.44 8.98
C LEU A 33 6.55 -7.57 9.90
N ILE A 34 6.61 -8.81 9.38
CA ILE A 34 7.06 -9.99 10.13
C ILE A 34 8.52 -9.83 10.58
N ASN A 35 9.37 -9.32 9.70
CA ASN A 35 10.80 -9.14 9.97
C ASN A 35 11.10 -7.83 10.73
N HIS A 36 10.08 -7.09 11.17
CA HIS A 36 10.21 -5.78 11.82
C HIS A 36 10.99 -4.73 11.01
N GLN A 37 10.99 -4.86 9.68
CA GLN A 37 11.58 -3.90 8.75
C GLN A 37 10.60 -2.77 8.39
N ALA A 38 9.30 -3.00 8.58
CA ALA A 38 8.25 -1.98 8.54
C ALA A 38 7.50 -1.94 9.87
N ASN A 39 7.11 -0.74 10.29
CA ASN A 39 6.25 -0.53 11.45
C ASN A 39 4.77 -0.62 11.04
N THR A 40 3.89 -0.98 11.97
CA THR A 40 2.43 -0.98 11.76
C THR A 40 1.87 0.42 11.44
N ASN A 41 2.62 1.47 11.75
CA ASN A 41 2.28 2.87 11.45
C ASN A 41 2.98 3.44 10.20
N ASP A 42 3.79 2.64 9.51
CA ASP A 42 4.37 3.06 8.24
C ASP A 42 3.29 3.08 7.14
N LEU A 43 3.56 3.79 6.05
CA LEU A 43 2.70 3.72 4.87
C LEU A 43 3.14 2.54 4.00
N LEU A 44 2.20 1.62 3.77
CA LEU A 44 2.35 0.46 2.91
C LEU A 44 1.36 0.60 1.74
N THR A 45 1.81 0.44 0.52
CA THR A 45 0.98 0.62 -0.67
C THR A 45 1.37 -0.36 -1.76
N ILE A 46 0.39 -0.82 -2.53
CA ILE A 46 0.63 -1.61 -3.75
C ILE A 46 -0.01 -0.87 -4.91
N VAL A 47 0.76 -0.61 -5.95
CA VAL A 47 0.30 0.05 -7.17
C VAL A 47 0.46 -0.90 -8.35
N ARG A 48 -0.53 -0.96 -9.22
CA ARG A 48 -0.43 -1.57 -10.54
C ARG A 48 0.04 -0.49 -11.52
N ALA A 49 1.24 -0.67 -12.06
CA ALA A 49 1.95 0.32 -12.86
C ALA A 49 1.40 0.48 -14.29
N ILE A 50 0.59 -0.47 -14.78
CA ILE A 50 0.05 -0.39 -16.15
C ILE A 50 -1.06 0.66 -16.29
N ASP A 51 -1.74 1.00 -15.21
CA ASP A 51 -2.90 1.90 -15.19
C ASP A 51 -2.97 2.76 -13.92
N ASP A 52 -1.84 2.87 -13.22
CA ASP A 52 -1.66 3.64 -11.99
C ASP A 52 -2.68 3.33 -10.88
N GLN A 53 -3.26 2.12 -10.89
CA GLN A 53 -4.28 1.74 -9.92
C GLN A 53 -3.64 1.36 -8.57
N ILE A 54 -4.12 1.97 -7.48
CA ILE A 54 -3.76 1.55 -6.12
C ILE A 54 -4.58 0.31 -5.76
N ILE A 55 -3.90 -0.82 -5.59
CA ILE A 55 -4.46 -2.12 -5.20
C ILE A 55 -4.59 -2.23 -3.67
N TYR A 56 -3.64 -1.61 -2.96
CA TYR A 56 -3.64 -1.60 -1.50
C TYR A 56 -3.11 -0.27 -0.98
N PHE A 57 -3.74 0.24 0.08
CA PHE A 57 -3.29 1.42 0.81
C PHE A 57 -3.50 1.25 2.31
N GLY A 58 -2.39 1.19 3.06
CA GLY A 58 -2.36 1.10 4.51
C GLY A 58 -1.51 2.21 5.09
N ARG A 59 -2.11 3.14 5.85
CA ARG A 59 -1.39 4.28 6.46
C ARG A 59 -1.06 4.06 7.93
N ARG A 60 -1.89 3.28 8.64
CA ARG A 60 -1.79 3.01 10.09
C ARG A 60 -2.47 1.70 10.41
N ASN A 61 -2.08 1.09 11.53
CA ASN A 61 -2.60 -0.20 11.99
C ASN A 61 -2.52 -1.25 10.87
N ASN A 62 -1.39 -1.28 10.16
CA ASN A 62 -1.12 -2.32 9.19
C ASN A 62 -0.93 -3.64 9.93
N THR A 63 -1.66 -4.65 9.49
CA THR A 63 -1.60 -6.01 10.03
C THR A 63 -1.40 -6.97 8.87
N ILE A 64 -0.82 -8.13 9.18
CA ILE A 64 -0.59 -9.19 8.20
C ILE A 64 -1.92 -9.63 7.57
N ASP A 65 -3.01 -9.68 8.36
CA ASP A 65 -4.33 -10.06 7.87
C ASP A 65 -4.85 -9.13 6.76
N LYS A 66 -4.58 -7.83 6.85
CA LYS A 66 -4.96 -6.86 5.81
C LYS A 66 -4.16 -7.01 4.51
N LEU A 67 -2.99 -7.64 4.61
CA LEU A 67 -2.13 -7.98 3.49
C LEU A 67 -2.30 -9.44 3.06
N SER A 68 -3.28 -10.17 3.62
CA SER A 68 -3.61 -11.51 3.15
C SER A 68 -4.07 -11.47 1.69
N PRO A 69 -3.68 -12.43 0.84
CA PRO A 69 -4.20 -12.54 -0.52
C PRO A 69 -5.74 -12.61 -0.54
N GLU A 70 -6.35 -13.22 0.48
CA GLU A 70 -7.81 -13.32 0.64
C GLU A 70 -8.47 -12.07 1.24
N ALA A 71 -7.67 -11.08 1.68
CA ALA A 71 -8.22 -9.85 2.24
C ALA A 71 -9.04 -9.12 1.17
N PRO A 72 -10.29 -8.71 1.48
CA PRO A 72 -11.12 -7.98 0.53
C PRO A 72 -10.40 -6.72 0.11
N GLU A 73 -10.25 -6.51 -1.21
CA GLU A 73 -9.63 -5.29 -1.71
C GLU A 73 -10.48 -4.10 -1.26
N PRO A 74 -9.94 -3.16 -0.46
CA PRO A 74 -10.66 -1.95 -0.18
C PRO A 74 -10.80 -1.22 -1.51
N SER A 75 -12.04 -0.96 -1.93
CA SER A 75 -12.32 -0.14 -3.12
C SER A 75 -11.86 1.29 -2.87
N PHE A 76 -10.57 1.53 -3.10
CA PHE A 76 -9.96 2.82 -2.89
C PHE A 76 -10.23 3.70 -4.10
N SER A 77 -11.11 4.68 -3.93
CA SER A 77 -11.36 5.69 -4.95
C SER A 77 -10.43 6.88 -4.71
N PHE A 78 -9.50 7.11 -5.63
CA PHE A 78 -8.61 8.27 -5.62
C PHE A 78 -9.39 9.59 -5.57
N ALA A 79 -10.55 9.64 -6.25
CA ALA A 79 -11.47 10.78 -6.20
C ALA A 79 -12.09 11.01 -4.79
N ARG A 80 -12.19 9.97 -3.95
CA ARG A 80 -12.69 10.09 -2.58
C ARG A 80 -11.59 10.57 -1.63
N LEU A 81 -10.35 10.08 -1.82
CA LEU A 81 -9.18 10.59 -1.10
C LEU A 81 -8.94 12.07 -1.41
N TRP A 82 -8.92 12.46 -2.69
CA TRP A 82 -8.66 13.84 -3.11
C TRP A 82 -9.70 14.81 -2.55
N ARG A 83 -10.98 14.43 -2.55
CA ARG A 83 -12.05 15.21 -1.91
C ARG A 83 -11.86 15.35 -0.40
N SER A 84 -11.34 14.32 0.28
CA SER A 84 -11.04 14.40 1.72
C SER A 84 -9.89 15.36 2.03
N ILE A 85 -8.85 15.37 1.18
CA ILE A 85 -7.70 16.27 1.32
C ILE A 85 -8.14 17.72 1.08
N LEU A 86 -8.89 17.98 0.00
CA LEU A 86 -9.41 19.32 -0.28
C LEU A 86 -10.28 19.87 0.87
N LYS A 87 -11.10 19.01 1.49
CA LYS A 87 -11.91 19.40 2.64
C LYS A 87 -11.09 19.75 3.88
N SER A 88 -9.94 19.12 4.12
CA SER A 88 -9.12 19.43 5.30
C SER A 88 -8.26 20.69 5.13
N ILE A 89 -8.14 21.22 3.91
CA ILE A 89 -7.41 22.46 3.60
C ILE A 89 -8.34 23.68 3.66
N ALA A 90 -9.66 23.46 3.53
CA ALA A 90 -10.67 24.51 3.54
C ALA A 90 -11.22 24.83 4.96
N GLN A 91 -10.63 24.26 6.02
CA GLN A 91 -10.92 24.55 7.42
C GLN A 91 -9.70 25.20 8.09
#